data_AF-A0A0V0QAQ2-F1
#
_entry.id   AF-A0A0V0QAQ2-F1
#
_cell.length_a   1.000
_cell.length_b   1.000
_cell.length_c   1.000
_cell.angle_alpha   90.00
_cell.angle_beta   90.00
_cell.angle_gamma   90.00
#
_symmetry.space_group_name_H-M   'P 1'
#
loop_
_entity.id
_entity.type
_entity.pdbx_description
1 polymer ?
#
loop_
_entity_poly.entity_id
_entity_poly.type
_entity_poly.pdbx_seq_one_letter_code
_entity_poly.pdbx_strand_id
1 'polypeptide(L)'
;MTEQTLLHCRKQNHKELKFIFLNFSSESEENLFYCPICITKEQFQKYNDNLQNTNVLILDQIQNMEINQENIVGWPPIRDKYNEQIYQDSLKFLKDYGSDYSSIVNILKDKILNFYDDFYRKITAQIQNQKKEALIQLEKYCQHNFQSQNQETDQNKVQEIISKFDVKILREKLQEFQTSQINVSQLYQFKQEQNKQIFNNAQIFSSLTNQLEKIKEINQELQKQFTKIEELIVPFESYKINLDTVGKNNTGDMLKFFKNTYKECLNKGNFEVDNENGIVKFNSDQWSCIYSENLIKEKKYHLKFKIDFKNHVQNMYLNFSLTDDKDKETKDLQTDNYVRIFDRQNESSEIGGEFRKQGKEFYEFFNDNYTIINLVFNIQEKYMEFYDEGKYSYQRLALKTENIQNWILVITYCQSYSKELPTTIQFLK
;
A
#
# COMPACT_ATOMS: atom_id res chain seq x y z
N MET A 1 -23.22 -34.69 67.79
CA MET A 1 -22.67 -34.95 66.44
C MET A 1 -22.12 -33.63 65.94
N THR A 2 -20.82 -33.43 66.11
CA THR A 2 -20.13 -32.21 65.70
C THR A 2 -19.94 -32.23 64.19
N GLU A 3 -20.45 -31.22 63.49
CA GLU A 3 -20.15 -30.96 62.08
C GLU A 3 -18.63 -31.00 61.89
N GLN A 4 -18.13 -32.04 61.21
CA GLN A 4 -16.76 -32.05 60.73
C GLN A 4 -16.66 -30.95 59.68
N THR A 5 -16.23 -29.76 60.10
CA THR A 5 -15.94 -28.63 59.22
C THR A 5 -15.04 -29.11 58.06
N LEU A 6 -15.55 -29.01 56.83
CA LEU A 6 -14.99 -29.53 55.58
C LEU A 6 -13.57 -29.06 55.22
N LEU A 7 -12.95 -28.19 56.04
CA LEU A 7 -11.71 -27.45 55.72
C LEU A 7 -10.45 -27.98 56.45
N HIS A 8 -10.44 -29.24 56.92
CA HIS A 8 -9.27 -29.85 57.56
C HIS A 8 -8.61 -30.90 56.67
N CYS A 9 -7.28 -30.98 56.74
CA CYS A 9 -6.48 -31.93 55.96
C CYS A 9 -6.80 -33.37 56.34
N ARG A 10 -7.12 -34.22 55.36
CA ARG A 10 -7.49 -35.64 55.60
C ARG A 10 -6.30 -36.60 55.60
N LYS A 11 -5.09 -36.13 55.25
CA LYS A 11 -3.86 -36.95 55.17
C LYS A 11 -3.44 -37.42 56.58
N GLN A 12 -2.88 -38.63 56.66
CA GLN A 12 -2.41 -39.22 57.91
C GLN A 12 -1.38 -38.29 58.58
N ASN A 13 -1.53 -38.07 59.90
CA ASN A 13 -0.74 -37.15 60.73
C ASN A 13 -0.96 -35.63 60.47
N HIS A 14 -1.92 -35.24 59.62
CA HIS A 14 -2.25 -33.82 59.36
C HIS A 14 -3.70 -33.46 59.79
N LYS A 15 -4.42 -34.39 60.44
CA LYS A 15 -5.89 -34.36 60.60
C LYS A 15 -6.48 -33.14 61.32
N GLU A 16 -5.69 -32.44 62.12
CA GLU A 16 -6.09 -31.23 62.85
C GLU A 16 -5.68 -29.92 62.15
N LEU A 17 -4.95 -30.00 61.03
CA LEU A 17 -4.49 -28.83 60.31
C LEU A 17 -5.54 -28.36 59.32
N LYS A 18 -5.86 -27.06 59.40
CA LYS A 18 -6.73 -26.38 58.42
C LYS A 18 -6.02 -26.29 57.07
N PHE A 19 -6.80 -26.40 56.00
CA PHE A 19 -6.35 -25.98 54.69
C PHE A 19 -6.17 -24.46 54.68
N ILE A 20 -5.04 -24.00 54.13
CA ILE A 20 -4.70 -22.57 54.03
C ILE A 20 -4.58 -22.16 52.56
N PHE A 21 -4.26 -23.11 51.69
CA PHE A 21 -4.07 -22.84 50.28
C PHE A 21 -4.97 -23.71 49.40
N LEU A 22 -5.38 -23.14 48.27
CA LEU A 22 -6.06 -23.80 47.18
C LEU A 22 -5.07 -24.00 46.03
N ASN A 23 -4.89 -25.25 45.60
CA ASN A 23 -4.09 -25.59 44.43
C ASN A 23 -4.98 -25.60 43.18
N PHE A 24 -5.01 -24.48 42.47
CA PHE A 24 -5.69 -24.38 41.17
C PHE A 24 -5.05 -25.24 40.09
N SER A 25 -3.85 -25.78 40.38
CA SER A 25 -3.14 -26.64 39.46
C SER A 25 -3.44 -28.13 39.59
N SER A 26 -4.25 -28.54 40.58
CA SER A 26 -4.46 -29.96 40.89
C SER A 26 -5.40 -30.65 39.91
N GLU A 27 -5.02 -31.82 39.44
CA GLU A 27 -5.90 -32.73 38.69
C GLU A 27 -6.56 -33.78 39.60
N SER A 28 -6.19 -33.82 40.89
CA SER A 28 -6.76 -34.75 41.87
C SER A 28 -7.38 -34.02 43.06
N GLU A 29 -8.51 -34.55 43.53
CA GLU A 29 -9.24 -34.02 44.70
C GLU A 29 -8.36 -34.00 45.97
N GLU A 30 -7.51 -35.01 46.14
CA GLU A 30 -6.62 -35.14 47.30
C GLU A 30 -5.54 -34.04 47.41
N ASN A 31 -5.21 -33.40 46.29
CA ASN A 31 -4.21 -32.33 46.20
C ASN A 31 -4.83 -30.96 45.90
N LEU A 32 -6.16 -30.86 45.93
CA LEU A 32 -6.89 -29.61 45.69
C LEU A 32 -6.58 -28.56 46.77
N PHE A 33 -6.41 -28.98 48.02
CA PHE A 33 -6.12 -28.08 49.13
C PHE A 33 -4.83 -28.46 49.86
N TYR A 34 -4.09 -27.45 50.29
CA TYR A 34 -2.87 -27.63 51.08
C TYR A 34 -2.98 -27.00 52.47
N CYS A 35 -2.63 -27.79 53.49
CA CYS A 35 -2.30 -27.30 54.82
C CYS A 35 -0.79 -26.94 54.88
N PRO A 36 -0.28 -26.33 55.97
CA PRO A 36 1.13 -25.95 56.10
C PRO A 36 2.10 -27.10 55.76
N ILE A 37 1.85 -28.31 56.25
CA ILE A 37 2.75 -29.44 56.00
C ILE A 37 2.68 -29.90 54.53
N CYS A 38 1.50 -29.87 53.91
CA CYS A 38 1.33 -30.30 52.52
C CYS A 38 2.04 -29.34 51.55
N ILE A 39 1.90 -28.02 51.72
CA ILE A 39 2.55 -27.05 50.83
C ILE A 39 4.08 -27.07 50.98
N THR A 40 4.58 -27.27 52.21
CA THR A 40 6.02 -27.40 52.45
C THR A 40 6.59 -28.64 51.77
N LYS A 41 5.89 -29.79 51.85
CA LYS A 41 6.29 -31.01 51.13
C LYS A 41 6.33 -30.81 49.62
N GLU A 42 5.31 -30.16 49.06
CA GLU A 42 5.24 -29.81 47.63
C GLU A 42 6.42 -28.92 47.20
N GLN A 43 6.74 -27.87 47.98
CA GLN A 43 7.86 -26.98 47.71
C GLN A 43 9.22 -27.70 47.78
N PHE A 44 9.41 -28.59 48.76
CA PHE A 44 10.62 -29.41 48.86
C PHE A 44 10.79 -30.36 47.66
N GLN A 45 9.70 -30.98 47.20
CA GLN A 45 9.74 -31.85 46.02
C GLN A 45 10.08 -31.06 44.75
N LYS A 46 9.51 -29.87 44.57
CA LYS A 46 9.85 -29.00 43.43
C LYS A 46 11.30 -28.59 43.35
N TYR A 47 11.94 -28.31 44.49
CA TYR A 47 13.35 -27.94 44.53
C TYR A 47 14.25 -29.07 44.02
N ASN A 48 13.81 -30.33 44.16
CA ASN A 48 14.59 -31.49 43.77
C ASN A 48 14.30 -31.98 42.34
N ASP A 49 13.08 -31.77 41.81
CA ASP A 49 12.60 -32.47 40.61
C ASP A 49 12.22 -31.57 39.40
N ASN A 50 12.51 -30.25 39.41
CA ASN A 50 12.21 -29.33 38.28
C ASN A 50 10.74 -29.40 37.79
N LEU A 51 9.80 -29.62 38.69
CA LEU A 51 8.37 -29.69 38.38
C LEU A 51 7.77 -28.30 38.10
N GLN A 52 6.78 -28.25 37.19
CA GLN A 52 6.11 -27.02 36.75
C GLN A 52 5.51 -26.20 37.92
N ASN A 53 5.41 -24.88 37.70
CA ASN A 53 4.79 -23.94 38.64
C ASN A 53 3.33 -24.35 38.94
N THR A 54 3.04 -24.65 40.21
CA THR A 54 1.65 -24.83 40.68
C THR A 54 1.07 -23.47 41.07
N ASN A 55 -0.08 -23.14 40.52
CA ASN A 55 -0.85 -21.95 40.89
C ASN A 55 -1.57 -22.22 42.20
N VAL A 56 -0.98 -21.71 43.27
CA VAL A 56 -1.49 -21.87 44.63
C VAL A 56 -1.98 -20.52 45.13
N LEU A 57 -3.23 -20.49 45.60
CA LEU A 57 -3.89 -19.30 46.11
C LEU A 57 -4.08 -19.40 47.62
N ILE A 58 -4.05 -18.27 48.32
CA ILE A 58 -4.29 -18.19 49.76
C ILE A 58 -5.80 -18.12 50.01
N LEU A 59 -6.35 -19.07 50.76
CA LEU A 59 -7.80 -19.17 51.00
C LEU A 59 -8.35 -17.94 51.71
N ASP A 60 -7.63 -17.44 52.73
CA ASP A 60 -8.05 -16.24 53.47
C ASP A 60 -8.12 -14.99 52.56
N GLN A 61 -7.26 -14.89 51.55
CA GLN A 61 -7.32 -13.79 50.58
C GLN A 61 -8.52 -13.91 49.64
N ILE A 62 -8.84 -15.13 49.19
CA ILE A 62 -9.99 -15.38 48.31
C ILE A 62 -11.31 -15.18 49.05
N GLN A 63 -11.39 -15.60 50.31
CA GLN A 63 -12.62 -15.51 51.11
C GLN A 63 -12.91 -14.09 51.61
N ASN A 64 -11.91 -13.21 51.61
CA ASN A 64 -12.07 -11.84 52.07
C ASN A 64 -12.61 -10.94 50.95
N MET A 65 -13.91 -10.62 51.03
CA MET A 65 -14.62 -9.76 50.09
C MET A 65 -14.13 -8.30 50.07
N GLU A 66 -13.33 -7.87 51.05
CA GLU A 66 -12.77 -6.52 51.10
C GLU A 66 -11.45 -6.39 50.32
N ILE A 67 -10.82 -7.50 49.91
CA ILE A 67 -9.57 -7.50 49.14
C ILE A 67 -9.89 -7.36 47.65
N ASN A 68 -9.31 -6.34 47.00
CA ASN A 68 -9.37 -6.20 45.56
C ASN A 68 -8.67 -7.37 44.86
N GLN A 69 -9.25 -7.88 43.78
CA GLN A 69 -8.73 -9.01 42.99
C GLN A 69 -7.27 -8.85 42.56
N GLU A 70 -6.82 -7.61 42.28
CA GLU A 70 -5.44 -7.29 41.86
C GLU A 70 -4.41 -7.51 42.98
N ASN A 71 -4.87 -7.57 44.23
CA ASN A 71 -4.05 -7.76 45.42
C ASN A 71 -4.06 -9.22 45.91
N ILE A 72 -4.83 -10.11 45.27
CA ILE A 72 -4.85 -11.54 45.61
C ILE A 72 -3.64 -12.20 44.96
N VAL A 73 -2.78 -12.80 45.78
CA VAL A 73 -1.54 -13.41 45.30
C VAL A 73 -1.84 -14.63 44.43
N GLY A 74 -1.29 -14.63 43.21
CA GLY A 74 -1.50 -15.69 42.24
C GLY A 74 -2.81 -15.59 41.46
N TRP A 75 -3.57 -14.50 41.62
CA TRP A 75 -4.80 -14.25 40.87
C TRP A 75 -4.55 -13.34 39.65
N PRO A 76 -5.12 -13.65 38.46
CA PRO A 76 -5.82 -14.89 38.12
C PRO A 76 -4.83 -16.07 38.00
N PRO A 77 -5.24 -17.30 38.36
CA PRO A 77 -4.35 -18.47 38.37
C PRO A 77 -4.11 -19.04 36.96
N ILE A 78 -3.58 -18.23 36.05
CA ILE A 78 -3.21 -18.63 34.68
C ILE A 78 -1.80 -19.21 34.69
N ARG A 79 -1.61 -20.46 34.23
CA ARG A 79 -0.29 -21.11 34.22
C ARG A 79 0.54 -20.77 32.98
N ASP A 80 -0.15 -20.66 31.86
CA ASP A 80 0.46 -20.47 30.56
C ASP A 80 0.74 -18.98 30.33
N LYS A 81 2.01 -18.63 30.08
CA LYS A 81 2.43 -17.23 29.90
C LYS A 81 1.76 -16.56 28.71
N TYR A 82 1.45 -17.33 27.66
CA TYR A 82 0.78 -16.80 26.49
C TYR A 82 -0.68 -16.41 26.83
N ASN A 83 -1.40 -17.26 27.56
CA ASN A 83 -2.73 -16.94 28.07
C ASN A 83 -2.73 -15.79 29.09
N GLU A 84 -1.69 -15.68 29.92
CA GLU A 84 -1.52 -14.56 30.85
C GLU A 84 -1.38 -13.25 30.08
N GLN A 85 -0.57 -13.25 29.01
CA GLN A 85 -0.43 -12.10 28.12
C GLN A 85 -1.78 -11.71 27.49
N ILE A 86 -2.55 -12.68 26.99
CA ILE A 86 -3.89 -12.44 26.43
C ILE A 86 -4.80 -11.76 27.46
N TYR A 87 -4.80 -12.22 28.71
CA TYR A 87 -5.60 -11.63 29.78
C TYR A 87 -5.19 -10.17 30.04
N GLN A 88 -3.89 -9.90 30.14
CA GLN A 88 -3.38 -8.54 30.36
C GLN A 88 -3.71 -7.61 29.18
N ASP A 89 -3.57 -8.10 27.95
CA ASP A 89 -3.93 -7.34 26.74
C ASP A 89 -5.44 -7.05 26.69
N SER A 90 -6.26 -7.99 27.16
CA SER A 90 -7.72 -7.83 27.24
C SER A 90 -8.12 -6.79 28.28
N LEU A 91 -7.49 -6.78 29.46
CA LEU A 91 -7.72 -5.73 30.47
C LEU A 91 -7.33 -4.36 29.95
N LYS A 92 -6.17 -4.26 29.28
CA LYS A 92 -5.72 -3.01 28.65
C LYS A 92 -6.69 -2.58 27.56
N PHE A 93 -7.16 -3.49 26.72
CA PHE A 93 -8.16 -3.20 25.70
C PHE A 93 -9.44 -2.63 26.30
N LEU A 94 -9.98 -3.24 27.36
CA LEU A 94 -11.18 -2.74 28.03
C LEU A 94 -10.98 -1.35 28.63
N LYS A 95 -9.79 -1.06 29.17
CA LYS A 95 -9.43 0.26 29.67
C LYS A 95 -9.33 1.29 28.55
N ASP A 96 -8.72 0.92 27.44
CA ASP A 96 -8.43 1.81 26.32
C ASP A 96 -9.65 2.05 25.40
N TYR A 97 -10.56 1.07 25.30
CA TYR A 97 -11.67 1.08 24.33
C TYR A 97 -13.08 0.92 24.94
N GLY A 98 -13.17 0.57 26.23
CA GLY A 98 -14.43 0.25 26.89
C GLY A 98 -14.91 -1.18 26.62
N SER A 99 -16.02 -1.56 27.26
CA SER A 99 -16.59 -2.92 27.19
C SER A 99 -17.70 -3.08 26.17
N ASP A 100 -18.29 -1.98 25.69
CA ASP A 100 -19.42 -2.01 24.78
C ASP A 100 -19.03 -1.52 23.38
N TYR A 101 -19.78 -1.99 22.40
CA TYR A 101 -19.56 -1.67 20.99
C TYR A 101 -19.55 -0.16 20.71
N SER A 102 -20.41 0.62 21.39
CA SER A 102 -20.51 2.05 21.14
C SER A 102 -19.26 2.79 21.59
N SER A 103 -18.70 2.42 22.75
CA SER A 103 -17.43 2.96 23.25
C SER A 103 -16.27 2.70 22.29
N ILE A 104 -16.14 1.46 21.80
CA ILE A 104 -15.11 1.08 20.84
C ILE A 104 -15.24 1.89 19.55
N VAL A 105 -16.46 1.96 18.99
CA VAL A 105 -16.72 2.70 17.75
C VAL A 105 -16.42 4.18 17.91
N ASN A 106 -16.82 4.80 19.02
CA ASN A 106 -16.58 6.22 19.26
C ASN A 106 -15.08 6.52 19.35
N ILE A 107 -14.31 5.68 20.04
CA ILE A 107 -12.85 5.86 20.14
C ILE A 107 -12.18 5.70 18.77
N LEU A 108 -12.62 4.75 17.95
CA LEU A 108 -12.10 4.59 16.59
C LEU A 108 -12.50 5.76 15.67
N LYS A 109 -13.74 6.28 15.79
CA LYS A 109 -14.17 7.49 15.10
C LYS A 109 -13.32 8.69 15.49
N ASP A 110 -13.09 8.88 16.79
CA ASP A 110 -12.25 9.97 17.29
C ASP A 110 -10.82 9.85 16.78
N LYS A 111 -10.26 8.63 16.69
CA LYS A 111 -8.94 8.42 16.06
C LYS A 111 -8.92 8.85 14.59
N ILE A 112 -9.94 8.49 13.82
CA ILE A 112 -10.06 8.89 12.41
C ILE A 112 -10.18 10.40 12.28
N LEU A 113 -11.07 11.03 13.05
CA LEU A 113 -11.28 12.47 13.06
C LEU A 113 -10.00 13.20 13.44
N ASN A 114 -9.38 12.83 14.57
CA ASN A 114 -8.14 13.43 15.04
C ASN A 114 -7.00 13.31 14.02
N PHE A 115 -6.89 12.16 13.33
CA PHE A 115 -5.91 11.97 12.27
C PHE A 115 -6.13 12.97 11.12
N TYR A 116 -7.35 13.04 10.57
CA TYR A 116 -7.64 13.94 9.45
C TYR A 116 -7.54 15.42 9.84
N ASP A 117 -7.97 15.78 11.05
CA ASP A 117 -7.86 17.16 11.55
C ASP A 117 -6.40 17.59 11.78
N ASP A 118 -5.56 16.70 12.33
CA ASP A 118 -4.12 16.94 12.45
C ASP A 118 -3.44 17.01 11.07
N PHE A 119 -3.78 16.09 10.16
CA PHE A 119 -3.24 16.07 8.81
C PHE A 119 -3.62 17.34 8.04
N TYR A 120 -4.89 17.75 8.08
CA TYR A 120 -5.37 18.98 7.46
C TYR A 120 -4.61 20.21 7.97
N ARG A 121 -4.41 20.32 9.29
CA ARG A 121 -3.65 21.43 9.90
C ARG A 121 -2.20 21.45 9.40
N LYS A 122 -1.53 20.29 9.37
CA LYS A 122 -0.14 20.16 8.89
C LYS A 122 0.00 20.55 7.42
N ILE A 123 -0.87 20.03 6.56
CA ILE A 123 -0.87 20.34 5.13
C ILE A 123 -1.17 21.83 4.89
N THR A 124 -2.18 22.38 5.57
CA THR A 124 -2.53 23.80 5.43
C THR A 124 -1.36 24.70 5.85
N ALA A 125 -0.69 24.41 6.97
CA ALA A 125 0.47 25.16 7.42
C ALA A 125 1.64 25.07 6.41
N GLN A 126 1.90 23.88 5.86
CA GLN A 126 2.91 23.67 4.82
C GLN A 126 2.60 24.48 3.56
N ILE A 127 1.36 24.45 3.06
CA ILE A 127 0.91 25.21 1.89
C ILE A 127 1.08 26.72 2.13
N GLN A 128 0.68 27.23 3.29
CA GLN A 128 0.85 28.64 3.63
C GLN A 128 2.34 29.05 3.66
N ASN A 129 3.21 28.20 4.20
CA ASN A 129 4.64 28.46 4.23
C ASN A 129 5.24 28.48 2.82
N GLN A 130 4.92 27.47 1.99
CA GLN A 130 5.39 27.40 0.61
C GLN A 130 4.88 28.57 -0.23
N LYS A 131 3.61 28.96 -0.08
CA LYS A 131 3.05 30.15 -0.74
C LYS A 131 3.85 31.40 -0.38
N LYS A 132 4.14 31.61 0.91
CA LYS A 132 4.91 32.77 1.37
C LYS A 132 6.32 32.75 0.78
N GLU A 133 6.98 31.59 0.79
CA GLU A 133 8.33 31.45 0.26
C GLU A 133 8.38 31.67 -1.26
N ALA A 134 7.44 31.10 -2.02
CA ALA A 134 7.33 31.30 -3.47
C ALA A 134 7.13 32.78 -3.83
N LEU A 135 6.29 33.51 -3.08
CA LEU A 135 6.11 34.95 -3.28
C LEU A 135 7.40 35.72 -3.01
N ILE A 136 8.13 35.41 -1.92
CA ILE A 136 9.43 36.02 -1.61
C ILE A 136 10.46 35.73 -2.72
N GLN A 137 10.51 34.51 -3.24
CA GLN A 137 11.41 34.14 -4.32
C GLN A 137 11.07 34.89 -5.61
N LEU A 138 9.79 35.02 -5.95
CA LEU A 138 9.32 35.81 -7.09
C LEU A 138 9.70 37.28 -6.94
N GLU A 139 9.46 37.88 -5.77
CA GLU A 139 9.85 39.26 -5.48
C GLU A 139 11.36 39.45 -5.65
N LYS A 140 12.20 38.57 -5.07
CA LYS A 140 13.66 38.62 -5.22
C LYS A 140 14.10 38.50 -6.67
N TYR A 141 13.52 37.56 -7.43
CA TYR A 141 13.81 37.40 -8.84
C TYR A 141 13.46 38.68 -9.61
N CYS A 142 12.28 39.24 -9.35
CA CYS A 142 11.82 40.45 -10.03
C CYS A 142 12.68 41.67 -9.67
N GLN A 143 13.10 41.79 -8.41
CA GLN A 143 14.05 42.81 -7.99
C GLN A 143 15.39 42.63 -8.74
N HIS A 144 15.95 41.43 -8.80
CA HIS A 144 17.22 41.21 -9.50
C HIS A 144 17.16 41.48 -11.01
N ASN A 145 16.06 41.08 -11.67
CA ASN A 145 15.97 41.09 -13.13
C ASN A 145 15.29 42.32 -13.73
N PHE A 146 14.49 43.03 -12.94
CA PHE A 146 13.73 44.21 -13.37
C PHE A 146 13.93 45.44 -12.48
N GLN A 147 14.62 45.36 -11.34
CA GLN A 147 15.10 46.55 -10.64
C GLN A 147 16.60 46.71 -10.88
N SER A 148 16.96 47.59 -11.82
CA SER A 148 18.18 48.38 -11.64
C SER A 148 18.09 49.11 -10.29
N GLN A 149 19.22 49.22 -9.56
CA GLN A 149 19.31 49.71 -8.17
C GLN A 149 18.83 51.15 -7.90
N ASN A 150 18.02 51.75 -8.77
CA ASN A 150 17.24 52.95 -8.48
C ASN A 150 15.77 52.67 -8.82
N GLN A 151 14.92 52.71 -7.80
CA GLN A 151 13.46 52.64 -7.94
C GLN A 151 13.02 53.65 -9.01
N GLU A 152 12.55 53.15 -10.17
CA GLU A 152 11.86 53.82 -11.28
C GLU A 152 12.36 53.42 -12.67
N THR A 153 13.59 52.91 -12.86
CA THR A 153 14.18 53.00 -14.21
C THR A 153 13.74 51.98 -15.28
N ASP A 154 13.41 50.72 -14.97
CA ASP A 154 13.16 49.74 -16.05
C ASP A 154 11.68 49.57 -16.46
N GLN A 155 10.73 49.69 -15.53
CA GLN A 155 9.31 49.81 -15.88
C GLN A 155 9.01 51.17 -16.54
N ASN A 156 9.63 52.26 -16.05
CA ASN A 156 9.52 53.55 -16.74
C ASN A 156 10.17 53.48 -18.12
N LYS A 157 11.21 52.67 -18.36
CA LYS A 157 11.75 52.48 -19.72
C LYS A 157 10.76 51.83 -20.66
N VAL A 158 10.01 50.79 -20.27
CA VAL A 158 9.00 50.21 -21.19
C VAL A 158 7.88 51.20 -21.44
N GLN A 159 7.34 51.81 -20.39
CA GLN A 159 6.24 52.74 -20.54
C GLN A 159 6.67 53.98 -21.34
N GLU A 160 7.89 54.48 -21.14
CA GLU A 160 8.50 55.55 -21.93
C GLU A 160 8.73 55.12 -23.38
N ILE A 161 9.29 53.92 -23.63
CA ILE A 161 9.47 53.37 -24.97
C ILE A 161 8.12 53.24 -25.69
N ILE A 162 7.10 52.70 -25.03
CA ILE A 162 5.76 52.53 -25.60
C ILE A 162 5.11 53.91 -25.84
N SER A 163 5.30 54.89 -24.95
CA SER A 163 4.79 56.25 -25.15
C SER A 163 5.33 56.93 -26.41
N LYS A 164 6.53 56.54 -26.89
CA LYS A 164 7.11 57.03 -28.15
C LYS A 164 6.32 56.59 -29.40
N PHE A 165 5.46 55.59 -29.27
CA PHE A 165 4.54 55.14 -30.33
C PHE A 165 3.17 55.83 -30.27
N ASP A 166 2.95 56.77 -29.35
CA ASP A 166 1.68 57.49 -29.28
C ASP A 166 1.43 58.32 -30.54
N VAL A 167 0.29 58.05 -31.18
CA VAL A 167 -0.16 58.74 -32.39
C VAL A 167 -0.39 60.23 -32.18
N LYS A 168 -0.51 60.70 -30.92
CA LYS A 168 -0.72 62.11 -30.59
C LYS A 168 0.35 63.02 -31.20
N ILE A 169 1.63 62.62 -31.15
CA ILE A 169 2.74 63.39 -31.72
C ILE A 169 2.59 63.55 -33.23
N LEU A 170 2.19 62.47 -33.93
CA LEU A 170 1.93 62.52 -35.37
C LEU A 170 0.71 63.40 -35.69
N ARG A 171 -0.36 63.32 -34.89
CA ARG A 171 -1.57 64.15 -35.06
C ARG A 171 -1.25 65.64 -34.91
N GLU A 172 -0.49 66.01 -33.89
CA GLU A 172 -0.05 67.39 -33.66
C GLU A 172 0.76 67.92 -34.86
N LYS A 173 1.73 67.13 -35.37
CA LYS A 173 2.49 67.53 -36.56
C LYS A 173 1.68 67.59 -37.85
N LEU A 174 0.69 66.73 -38.03
CA LEU A 174 -0.23 66.84 -39.18
C LEU A 174 -1.09 68.11 -39.08
N GLN A 175 -1.49 68.52 -37.88
CA GLN A 175 -2.27 69.73 -37.66
C GLN A 175 -1.45 71.01 -37.93
N GLU A 176 -0.17 71.04 -37.52
CA GLU A 176 0.76 72.12 -37.89
C GLU A 176 0.92 72.24 -39.41
N PHE A 177 0.96 71.11 -40.13
CA PHE A 177 1.02 71.11 -41.59
C PHE A 177 -0.27 71.64 -42.21
N GLN A 178 -1.44 71.20 -41.72
CA GLN A 178 -2.75 71.68 -42.21
C GLN A 178 -2.94 73.19 -42.00
N THR A 179 -2.42 73.73 -40.90
CA THR A 179 -2.45 75.16 -40.58
C THR A 179 -1.32 75.96 -41.24
N SER A 180 -0.55 75.34 -42.14
CA SER A 180 0.58 75.95 -42.87
C SER A 180 1.72 76.47 -41.97
N GLN A 181 1.82 75.99 -40.73
CA GLN A 181 2.93 76.33 -39.82
C GLN A 181 4.23 75.62 -40.21
N ILE A 182 4.12 74.45 -40.85
CA ILE A 182 5.24 73.72 -41.45
C ILE A 182 4.95 73.40 -42.92
N ASN A 183 5.99 73.25 -43.72
CA ASN A 183 5.90 72.84 -45.13
C ASN A 183 6.09 71.33 -45.31
N VAL A 184 5.89 70.84 -46.55
CA VAL A 184 5.98 69.41 -46.87
C VAL A 184 7.37 68.83 -46.61
N SER A 185 8.43 69.60 -46.83
CA SER A 185 9.81 69.17 -46.58
C SER A 185 10.06 68.95 -45.09
N GLN A 186 9.52 69.81 -44.23
CA GLN A 186 9.60 69.67 -42.77
C GLN A 186 8.79 68.47 -42.26
N LEU A 187 7.59 68.25 -42.80
CA LEU A 187 6.79 67.06 -42.46
C LEU A 187 7.49 65.77 -42.90
N TYR A 188 8.13 65.77 -44.06
CA TYR A 188 8.92 64.64 -44.55
C TYR A 188 10.14 64.38 -43.65
N GLN A 189 10.86 65.42 -43.22
CA GLN A 189 11.97 65.28 -42.26
C GLN A 189 11.50 64.68 -40.94
N PHE A 190 10.41 65.19 -40.35
CA PHE A 190 9.80 64.62 -39.15
C PHE A 190 9.50 63.13 -39.31
N LYS A 191 8.87 62.74 -40.44
CA LYS A 191 8.61 61.32 -40.74
C LYS A 191 9.89 60.49 -40.80
N GLN A 192 10.95 61.01 -41.39
CA GLN A 192 12.22 60.28 -41.49
C GLN A 192 12.92 60.14 -40.13
N GLU A 193 12.84 61.17 -39.28
CA GLU A 193 13.36 61.13 -37.90
C GLU A 193 12.60 60.11 -37.05
N GLN A 194 11.27 60.14 -37.07
CA GLN A 194 10.43 59.17 -36.35
C GLN A 194 10.70 57.73 -36.80
N ASN A 195 10.83 57.51 -38.12
CA ASN A 195 11.20 56.19 -38.64
C ASN A 195 12.56 55.71 -38.13
N LYS A 196 13.58 56.58 -38.12
CA LYS A 196 14.94 56.20 -37.70
C LYS A 196 15.03 55.99 -36.19
N GLN A 197 14.41 56.85 -35.41
CA GLN A 197 14.56 56.88 -33.95
C GLN A 197 13.61 55.91 -33.24
N ILE A 198 12.44 55.65 -33.81
CA ILE A 198 11.36 54.91 -33.14
C ILE A 198 10.95 53.67 -33.95
N PHE A 199 10.30 53.86 -35.10
CA PHE A 199 9.59 52.76 -35.79
C PHE A 199 10.49 51.70 -36.44
N ASN A 200 11.71 52.05 -36.84
CA ASN A 200 12.70 51.12 -37.39
C ASN A 200 13.99 51.09 -36.57
N ASN A 201 13.91 51.42 -35.27
CA ASN A 201 15.06 51.38 -34.38
C ASN A 201 15.22 49.99 -33.74
N ALA A 202 16.19 49.22 -34.23
CA ALA A 202 16.46 47.87 -33.74
C ALA A 202 16.74 47.79 -32.23
N GLN A 203 17.31 48.85 -31.62
CA GLN A 203 17.60 48.87 -30.18
C GLN A 203 16.32 48.96 -29.33
N ILE A 204 15.29 49.66 -29.81
CA ILE A 204 14.00 49.74 -29.12
C ILE A 204 13.34 48.37 -29.11
N PHE A 205 13.24 47.73 -30.27
CA PHE A 205 12.60 46.43 -30.38
C PHE A 205 13.40 45.33 -29.66
N SER A 206 14.73 45.34 -29.71
CA SER A 206 15.53 44.38 -28.95
C SER A 206 15.37 44.53 -27.44
N SER A 207 15.25 45.77 -26.95
CA SER A 207 14.95 46.05 -25.54
C SER A 207 13.57 45.51 -25.12
N LEU A 208 12.53 45.78 -25.91
CA LEU A 208 11.17 45.27 -25.66
C LEU A 208 11.11 43.73 -25.72
N THR A 209 11.76 43.12 -26.71
CA THR A 209 11.82 41.65 -26.86
C THR A 209 12.50 41.00 -25.66
N ASN A 210 13.66 41.51 -25.23
CA ASN A 210 14.36 40.98 -24.05
C ASN A 210 13.49 41.00 -22.78
N GLN A 211 12.70 42.06 -22.58
CA GLN A 211 11.82 42.14 -21.42
C GLN A 211 10.64 41.16 -21.51
N LEU A 212 10.04 41.02 -22.69
CA LEU A 212 8.97 40.06 -22.94
C LEU A 212 9.46 38.62 -22.76
N GLU A 213 10.66 38.29 -23.21
CA GLU A 213 11.26 36.96 -23.07
C GLU A 213 11.47 36.60 -21.59
N LYS A 214 12.03 37.50 -20.79
CA LYS A 214 12.20 37.28 -19.34
C LYS A 214 10.87 36.97 -18.64
N ILE A 215 9.79 37.69 -18.96
CA ILE A 215 8.46 37.43 -18.37
C ILE A 215 7.92 36.07 -18.83
N LYS A 216 8.10 35.72 -20.10
CA LYS A 216 7.68 34.40 -20.63
C LYS A 216 8.41 33.26 -19.93
N GLU A 217 9.72 33.39 -19.72
CA GLU A 217 10.52 32.38 -19.01
C GLU A 217 10.00 32.13 -17.59
N ILE A 218 9.74 33.20 -16.82
CA ILE A 218 9.18 33.08 -15.46
C ILE A 218 7.82 32.37 -15.48
N ASN A 219 6.93 32.76 -16.39
CA ASN A 219 5.60 32.16 -16.49
C ASN A 219 5.68 30.67 -16.83
N GLN A 220 6.57 30.29 -17.75
CA GLN A 220 6.77 28.88 -18.09
C GLN A 220 7.33 28.08 -16.91
N GLU A 221 8.26 28.64 -16.15
CA GLU A 221 8.82 27.95 -15.00
C GLU A 221 7.79 27.82 -13.86
N LEU A 222 7.01 28.87 -13.58
CA LEU A 222 5.91 28.81 -12.62
C LEU A 222 4.88 27.74 -12.99
N GLN A 223 4.49 27.66 -14.27
CA GLN A 223 3.56 26.63 -14.75
C GLN A 223 4.11 25.22 -14.52
N LYS A 224 5.39 24.96 -14.87
CA LYS A 224 6.02 23.66 -14.63
C LYS A 224 6.01 23.28 -13.15
N GLN A 225 6.28 24.24 -12.27
CA GLN A 225 6.30 23.98 -10.82
C GLN A 225 4.88 23.72 -10.29
N PHE A 226 3.86 24.46 -10.77
CA PHE A 226 2.47 24.20 -10.41
C PHE A 226 1.99 22.82 -10.86
N THR A 227 2.30 22.40 -12.09
CA THR A 227 1.94 21.06 -12.58
C THR A 227 2.55 19.96 -11.72
N LYS A 228 3.82 20.09 -11.31
CA LYS A 228 4.46 19.12 -10.39
C LYS A 228 3.74 19.03 -9.04
N ILE A 229 3.23 20.15 -8.52
CA ILE A 229 2.47 20.16 -7.26
C ILE A 229 1.11 19.47 -7.46
N GLU A 230 0.42 19.75 -8.57
CA GLU A 230 -0.87 19.13 -8.91
C GLU A 230 -0.76 17.61 -9.07
N GLU A 231 0.30 17.11 -9.71
CA GLU A 231 0.57 15.67 -9.88
C GLU A 231 0.73 14.93 -8.54
N LEU A 232 1.14 15.62 -7.47
CA LEU A 232 1.27 15.03 -6.13
C LEU A 232 -0.07 14.93 -5.38
N ILE A 233 -1.09 15.67 -5.80
CA ILE A 233 -2.43 15.68 -5.16
C ILE A 233 -3.26 14.47 -5.63
N VAL A 234 -3.16 14.10 -6.90
CA VAL A 234 -3.96 13.02 -7.52
C VAL A 234 -3.82 11.67 -6.78
N PRO A 235 -2.62 11.23 -6.36
CA PRO A 235 -2.49 10.00 -5.58
C PRO A 235 -3.21 10.06 -4.23
N PHE A 236 -3.32 11.23 -3.60
CA PHE A 236 -4.01 11.34 -2.30
C PHE A 236 -5.51 11.06 -2.43
N GLU A 237 -6.14 11.45 -3.54
CA GLU A 237 -7.58 11.19 -3.79
C GLU A 237 -7.90 9.69 -3.89
N SER A 238 -6.93 8.86 -4.28
CA SER A 238 -7.10 7.41 -4.37
C SER A 238 -6.90 6.70 -3.02
N TYR A 239 -6.26 7.34 -2.04
CA TYR A 239 -6.07 6.77 -0.70
C TYR A 239 -7.32 6.99 0.17
N LYS A 240 -8.20 6.00 0.18
CA LYS A 240 -9.31 5.92 1.15
C LYS A 240 -8.98 4.90 2.22
N ILE A 241 -9.27 5.22 3.48
CA ILE A 241 -9.22 4.23 4.57
C ILE A 241 -10.21 3.12 4.22
N ASN A 242 -9.68 1.97 3.84
CA ASN A 242 -10.46 0.79 3.48
C ASN A 242 -10.50 -0.20 4.65
N LEU A 243 -11.58 -0.13 5.42
CA LEU A 243 -11.81 -1.02 6.56
C LEU A 243 -12.30 -2.42 6.13
N ASP A 244 -12.66 -2.65 4.86
CA ASP A 244 -13.07 -3.97 4.35
C ASP A 244 -11.91 -4.98 4.35
N THR A 245 -10.68 -4.51 4.56
CA THR A 245 -9.48 -5.34 4.71
C THR A 245 -9.35 -5.92 6.12
N VAL A 246 -9.92 -5.26 7.15
CA VAL A 246 -9.87 -5.66 8.56
C VAL A 246 -11.07 -6.55 8.88
N GLY A 247 -11.05 -7.77 8.34
CA GLY A 247 -12.13 -8.75 8.53
C GLY A 247 -12.08 -9.92 7.54
N LYS A 248 -11.46 -9.72 6.36
CA LYS A 248 -11.28 -10.77 5.34
C LYS A 248 -10.10 -11.72 5.61
N ASN A 249 -9.63 -11.79 6.85
CA ASN A 249 -8.53 -12.68 7.22
C ASN A 249 -8.98 -14.10 7.61
N ASN A 250 -10.29 -14.43 7.62
CA ASN A 250 -10.77 -15.75 8.06
C ASN A 250 -11.93 -16.37 7.26
N THR A 251 -12.37 -15.81 6.13
CA THR A 251 -13.28 -16.54 5.23
C THR A 251 -12.48 -17.02 4.03
N GLY A 252 -12.53 -18.33 3.75
CA GLY A 252 -11.85 -19.00 2.63
C GLY A 252 -12.36 -18.59 1.25
N ASP A 253 -12.47 -17.29 1.00
CA ASP A 253 -12.79 -16.75 -0.30
C ASP A 253 -11.54 -16.83 -1.17
N MET A 254 -11.61 -17.77 -2.11
CA MET A 254 -10.62 -17.96 -3.15
C MET A 254 -10.44 -16.67 -3.95
N LEU A 255 -9.20 -16.37 -4.34
CA LEU A 255 -8.87 -15.20 -5.15
C LEU A 255 -9.74 -15.21 -6.42
N LYS A 256 -10.50 -14.14 -6.64
CA LYS A 256 -11.38 -14.04 -7.80
C LYS A 256 -10.59 -13.63 -9.03
N PHE A 257 -10.89 -14.25 -10.16
CA PHE A 257 -10.32 -13.95 -11.46
C PHE A 257 -11.37 -13.36 -12.40
N PHE A 258 -10.88 -12.54 -13.32
CA PHE A 258 -11.65 -11.82 -14.32
C PHE A 258 -11.00 -12.00 -15.69
N LYS A 259 -11.82 -11.92 -16.73
CA LYS A 259 -11.37 -12.04 -18.11
C LYS A 259 -10.67 -10.77 -18.56
N ASN A 260 -9.53 -10.91 -19.21
CA ASN A 260 -8.88 -9.83 -19.92
C ASN A 260 -9.61 -9.54 -21.25
N THR A 261 -9.82 -8.26 -21.58
CA THR A 261 -10.48 -7.80 -22.81
C THR A 261 -9.51 -7.16 -23.82
N TYR A 262 -8.24 -6.98 -23.46
CA TYR A 262 -7.20 -6.51 -24.37
C TYR A 262 -7.04 -7.48 -25.55
N LYS A 263 -6.90 -6.96 -26.77
CA LYS A 263 -6.93 -7.75 -28.03
C LYS A 263 -8.13 -8.69 -28.07
N GLU A 264 -9.33 -8.09 -28.08
CA GLU A 264 -10.63 -8.78 -28.02
C GLU A 264 -10.73 -9.99 -28.99
N CYS A 265 -10.11 -9.94 -30.17
CA CYS A 265 -10.08 -11.06 -31.12
C CYS A 265 -9.38 -12.34 -30.62
N LEU A 266 -8.49 -12.25 -29.63
CA LEU A 266 -7.79 -13.39 -29.02
C LEU A 266 -8.52 -13.88 -27.75
N ASN A 267 -9.18 -12.97 -27.03
CA ASN A 267 -9.76 -13.23 -25.70
C ASN A 267 -11.30 -13.43 -25.70
N LYS A 268 -12.02 -13.15 -26.79
CA LYS A 268 -13.49 -13.27 -26.84
C LYS A 268 -13.94 -14.71 -27.07
N GLY A 269 -14.51 -15.34 -26.04
CA GLY A 269 -15.21 -16.63 -26.12
C GLY A 269 -14.34 -17.86 -25.85
N ASN A 270 -13.04 -17.68 -25.60
CA ASN A 270 -12.05 -18.76 -25.61
C ASN A 270 -11.68 -19.31 -24.23
N PHE A 271 -12.30 -18.81 -23.16
CA PHE A 271 -12.09 -19.34 -21.81
C PHE A 271 -13.25 -19.04 -20.87
N GLU A 272 -13.42 -19.89 -19.85
CA GLU A 272 -14.43 -19.81 -18.80
C GLU A 272 -13.75 -19.53 -17.46
N VAL A 273 -14.36 -18.66 -16.64
CA VAL A 273 -13.92 -18.38 -15.26
C VAL A 273 -15.11 -18.60 -14.34
N ASP A 274 -15.00 -19.59 -13.47
CA ASP A 274 -15.95 -19.92 -12.42
C ASP A 274 -15.30 -19.66 -11.07
N ASN A 275 -15.55 -18.48 -10.52
CA ASN A 275 -15.00 -18.06 -9.24
C ASN A 275 -15.62 -18.79 -8.04
N GLU A 276 -16.80 -19.40 -8.18
CA GLU A 276 -17.46 -20.12 -7.09
C GLU A 276 -16.78 -21.48 -6.85
N ASN A 277 -16.43 -22.14 -7.95
CA ASN A 277 -15.76 -23.44 -7.93
C ASN A 277 -14.24 -23.36 -8.10
N GLY A 278 -13.69 -22.18 -8.38
CA GLY A 278 -12.25 -21.99 -8.55
C GLY A 278 -11.71 -22.57 -9.87
N ILE A 279 -12.52 -22.57 -10.91
CA ILE A 279 -12.19 -23.25 -12.17
C ILE A 279 -11.96 -22.21 -13.26
N VAL A 280 -10.84 -22.35 -13.95
CA VAL A 280 -10.53 -21.62 -15.19
C VAL A 280 -10.35 -22.63 -16.30
N LYS A 281 -11.13 -22.53 -17.38
CA LYS A 281 -10.98 -23.39 -18.57
C LYS A 281 -10.51 -22.57 -19.74
N PHE A 282 -9.43 -22.98 -20.38
CA PHE A 282 -8.93 -22.40 -21.62
C PHE A 282 -9.29 -23.32 -22.79
N ASN A 283 -10.07 -22.81 -23.73
CA ASN A 283 -10.65 -23.53 -24.86
C ASN A 283 -10.04 -23.08 -26.21
N SER A 284 -8.82 -22.53 -26.22
CA SER A 284 -8.19 -21.98 -27.43
C SER A 284 -6.69 -22.22 -27.48
N ASP A 285 -6.16 -22.28 -28.70
CA ASP A 285 -4.74 -22.29 -29.03
C ASP A 285 -4.13 -20.87 -29.04
N GLN A 286 -4.94 -19.83 -28.88
CA GLN A 286 -4.50 -18.44 -28.81
C GLN A 286 -4.10 -18.05 -27.39
N TRP A 287 -3.26 -17.02 -27.31
CA TRP A 287 -2.91 -16.37 -26.04
C TRP A 287 -4.17 -15.85 -25.33
N SER A 288 -4.44 -16.44 -24.17
CA SER A 288 -5.56 -16.10 -23.30
C SER A 288 -5.04 -15.58 -21.97
N CYS A 289 -5.66 -14.52 -21.45
CA CYS A 289 -5.23 -13.85 -20.23
C CYS A 289 -6.39 -13.69 -19.24
N ILE A 290 -6.13 -13.98 -17.97
CA ILE A 290 -7.01 -13.64 -16.84
C ILE A 290 -6.22 -12.86 -15.80
N TYR A 291 -6.91 -12.06 -15.01
CA TYR A 291 -6.31 -11.31 -13.92
C TYR A 291 -7.15 -11.39 -12.65
N SER A 292 -6.53 -11.26 -11.49
CA SER A 292 -7.21 -11.30 -10.20
C SER A 292 -7.91 -9.99 -9.85
N GLU A 293 -8.74 -9.99 -8.81
CA GLU A 293 -9.02 -8.76 -8.06
C GLU A 293 -7.73 -8.09 -7.54
N ASN A 294 -7.84 -6.82 -7.14
CA ASN A 294 -6.70 -6.07 -6.62
C ASN A 294 -6.13 -6.72 -5.35
N LEU A 295 -4.81 -6.85 -5.32
CA LEU A 295 -4.04 -7.50 -4.28
C LEU A 295 -3.66 -6.51 -3.17
N ILE A 296 -3.63 -7.01 -1.94
CA ILE A 296 -3.24 -6.30 -0.73
C ILE A 296 -1.74 -6.53 -0.50
N LYS A 297 -0.95 -5.46 -0.37
CA LYS A 297 0.51 -5.55 -0.35
C LYS A 297 1.05 -6.34 0.84
N GLU A 298 0.41 -6.18 1.98
CA GLU A 298 0.79 -6.77 3.28
C GLU A 298 0.31 -8.23 3.40
N LYS A 299 -0.51 -8.71 2.46
CA LYS A 299 -1.06 -10.06 2.49
C LYS A 299 -0.09 -11.04 1.82
N LYS A 300 0.19 -12.14 2.51
CA LYS A 300 0.76 -13.35 1.90
C LYS A 300 -0.34 -14.13 1.22
N TYR A 301 -0.17 -14.41 -0.06
CA TYR A 301 -1.07 -15.23 -0.87
C TYR A 301 -0.48 -16.63 -1.02
N HIS A 302 -1.34 -17.64 -0.94
CA HIS A 302 -1.00 -19.03 -1.19
C HIS A 302 -2.12 -19.66 -2.01
N LEU A 303 -1.90 -19.79 -3.32
CA LEU A 303 -2.81 -20.46 -4.23
C LEU A 303 -2.32 -21.88 -4.47
N LYS A 304 -3.17 -22.86 -4.20
CA LYS A 304 -2.94 -24.25 -4.59
C LYS A 304 -3.78 -24.54 -5.82
N PHE A 305 -3.21 -25.17 -6.83
CA PHE A 305 -3.98 -25.53 -8.02
C PHE A 305 -3.49 -26.82 -8.66
N LYS A 306 -4.39 -27.45 -9.39
CA LYS A 306 -4.13 -28.58 -10.27
C LYS A 306 -4.46 -28.17 -11.70
N ILE A 307 -3.79 -28.78 -12.65
CA ILE A 307 -4.03 -28.54 -14.08
C ILE A 307 -4.36 -29.88 -14.75
N ASP A 308 -5.26 -29.82 -15.71
CA ASP A 308 -5.57 -30.90 -16.64
C ASP A 308 -5.24 -30.42 -18.06
N PHE A 309 -4.09 -30.84 -18.58
CA PHE A 309 -3.66 -30.59 -19.96
C PHE A 309 -4.15 -31.69 -20.93
N LYS A 310 -5.07 -32.56 -20.52
CA LYS A 310 -5.56 -33.70 -21.33
C LYS A 310 -4.44 -34.62 -21.83
N ASN A 311 -3.40 -34.80 -21.01
CA ASN A 311 -2.16 -35.53 -21.22
C ASN A 311 -1.23 -34.89 -22.27
N HIS A 312 -1.35 -33.58 -22.50
CA HIS A 312 -0.55 -32.82 -23.46
C HIS A 312 0.25 -31.69 -22.82
N VAL A 313 1.08 -32.00 -21.81
CA VAL A 313 1.90 -31.00 -21.10
C VAL A 313 2.97 -30.31 -21.99
N GLN A 314 3.39 -30.94 -23.09
CA GLN A 314 4.40 -30.40 -23.99
C GLN A 314 3.86 -29.25 -24.85
N ASN A 315 4.67 -28.21 -25.04
CA ASN A 315 4.33 -27.03 -25.85
C ASN A 315 3.16 -26.19 -25.31
N MET A 316 2.95 -26.26 -23.99
CA MET A 316 2.09 -25.34 -23.26
C MET A 316 2.91 -24.13 -22.82
N TYR A 317 2.27 -22.97 -22.85
CA TYR A 317 2.73 -21.77 -22.18
C TYR A 317 1.80 -21.52 -21.01
N LEU A 318 2.34 -21.55 -19.79
CA LEU A 318 1.60 -21.12 -18.60
C LEU A 318 2.48 -20.20 -17.77
N ASN A 319 1.99 -18.97 -17.65
CA ASN A 319 2.72 -17.86 -17.10
C ASN A 319 1.94 -17.20 -15.98
N PHE A 320 2.66 -16.71 -14.98
CA PHE A 320 2.13 -15.95 -13.87
C PHE A 320 2.91 -14.64 -13.75
N SER A 321 2.22 -13.52 -13.69
CA SER A 321 2.85 -12.20 -13.48
C SER A 321 2.16 -11.41 -12.38
N LEU A 322 2.95 -10.59 -11.68
CA LEU A 322 2.48 -9.62 -10.71
C LEU A 322 2.76 -8.20 -11.24
N THR A 323 1.71 -7.51 -11.69
CA THR A 323 1.80 -6.23 -12.40
C THR A 323 0.74 -5.22 -11.91
N ASP A 324 0.70 -4.04 -12.53
CA ASP A 324 -0.19 -2.93 -12.22
C ASP A 324 -1.56 -3.08 -12.90
N ASP A 325 -2.64 -2.74 -12.18
CA ASP A 325 -4.02 -2.78 -12.69
C ASP A 325 -4.33 -1.73 -13.77
N LYS A 326 -3.54 -0.65 -13.83
CA LYS A 326 -3.82 0.51 -14.70
C LYS A 326 -3.92 0.18 -16.19
N ASP A 327 -3.20 -0.85 -16.62
CA ASP A 327 -3.08 -1.23 -18.03
C ASP A 327 -3.73 -2.59 -18.35
N LYS A 328 -4.50 -3.14 -17.40
CA LYS A 328 -5.02 -4.52 -17.52
C LYS A 328 -5.87 -4.76 -18.76
N GLU A 329 -6.47 -3.72 -19.34
CA GLU A 329 -7.29 -3.84 -20.57
C GLU A 329 -6.65 -3.20 -21.81
N THR A 330 -5.46 -2.61 -21.70
CA THR A 330 -4.89 -1.75 -22.74
C THR A 330 -3.55 -2.22 -23.29
N LYS A 331 -2.86 -3.16 -22.62
CA LYS A 331 -1.59 -3.72 -23.09
C LYS A 331 -1.37 -5.18 -22.66
N ASP A 332 -0.28 -5.77 -23.14
CA ASP A 332 0.18 -7.10 -22.71
C ASP A 332 0.69 -7.07 -21.26
N LEU A 333 0.21 -8.02 -20.45
CA LEU A 333 0.47 -8.12 -19.01
C LEU A 333 1.60 -9.09 -18.65
N GLN A 334 2.27 -9.67 -19.65
CA GLN A 334 3.48 -10.49 -19.46
C GLN A 334 4.77 -9.63 -19.35
N THR A 335 4.71 -8.52 -18.62
CA THR A 335 5.77 -7.49 -18.65
C THR A 335 6.53 -7.33 -17.34
N ASP A 336 5.87 -7.56 -16.20
CA ASP A 336 6.45 -7.35 -14.87
C ASP A 336 6.38 -8.62 -14.01
N ASN A 337 7.43 -8.87 -13.22
CA ASN A 337 7.51 -9.93 -12.20
C ASN A 337 6.87 -11.25 -12.63
N TYR A 338 7.38 -11.76 -13.74
CA TYR A 338 6.80 -12.84 -14.50
C TYR A 338 7.60 -14.12 -14.28
N VAL A 339 6.90 -15.25 -14.13
CA VAL A 339 7.47 -16.60 -14.15
C VAL A 339 6.60 -17.47 -15.07
N ARG A 340 7.27 -18.15 -15.99
CA ARG A 340 6.74 -19.22 -16.83
C ARG A 340 7.14 -20.56 -16.23
N ILE A 341 6.15 -21.36 -15.86
CA ILE A 341 6.38 -22.69 -15.27
C ILE A 341 6.23 -23.84 -16.30
N PHE A 342 5.61 -23.55 -17.44
CA PHE A 342 5.59 -24.42 -18.63
C PHE A 342 5.94 -23.59 -19.86
N ASP A 343 6.97 -24.01 -20.60
CA ASP A 343 7.44 -23.40 -21.84
C ASP A 343 7.54 -24.45 -22.96
N ARG A 344 7.65 -24.01 -24.21
CA ARG A 344 7.87 -24.84 -25.39
C ARG A 344 9.18 -25.61 -25.34
N GLN A 345 10.21 -25.02 -24.74
CA GLN A 345 11.50 -25.66 -24.48
C GLN A 345 11.44 -26.61 -23.29
N ASN A 346 10.30 -26.71 -22.61
CA ASN A 346 10.13 -27.41 -21.34
C ASN A 346 10.99 -26.83 -20.20
N GLU A 347 11.45 -25.59 -20.31
CA GLU A 347 12.23 -24.93 -19.28
C GLU A 347 11.42 -23.82 -18.61
N SER A 348 11.63 -23.58 -17.33
CA SER A 348 11.06 -22.42 -16.66
C SER A 348 11.84 -21.16 -17.01
N SER A 349 11.15 -20.02 -17.16
CA SER A 349 11.78 -18.73 -17.49
C SER A 349 11.12 -17.58 -16.76
N GLU A 350 11.83 -16.46 -16.63
CA GLU A 350 11.43 -15.33 -15.81
C GLU A 350 11.67 -13.97 -16.49
N ILE A 351 10.95 -12.96 -16.01
CA ILE A 351 11.28 -11.54 -16.22
C ILE A 351 11.04 -10.83 -14.88
N GLY A 352 12.04 -10.10 -14.39
CA GLY A 352 11.90 -9.38 -13.12
C GLY A 352 13.20 -9.26 -12.35
N GLY A 353 13.16 -9.57 -11.05
CA GLY A 353 14.34 -9.61 -10.19
C GLY A 353 15.10 -10.94 -10.26
N GLU A 354 15.87 -11.22 -9.21
CA GLU A 354 16.66 -12.46 -9.10
C GLU A 354 15.75 -13.69 -9.08
N PHE A 355 16.07 -14.69 -9.91
CA PHE A 355 15.32 -15.93 -10.00
C PHE A 355 16.20 -17.12 -9.59
N ARG A 356 15.66 -17.96 -8.70
CA ARG A 356 16.33 -19.14 -8.17
C ARG A 356 15.49 -20.36 -8.47
N LYS A 357 16.12 -21.40 -8.99
CA LYS A 357 15.50 -22.69 -9.28
C LYS A 357 16.28 -23.81 -8.60
N GLN A 358 15.55 -24.75 -8.00
CA GLN A 358 16.09 -25.94 -7.34
C GLN A 358 15.22 -27.14 -7.72
N GLY A 359 15.86 -28.30 -7.92
CA GLY A 359 15.17 -29.53 -8.31
C GLY A 359 14.88 -29.63 -9.80
N LYS A 360 13.85 -30.41 -10.14
CA LYS A 360 13.42 -30.70 -11.52
C LYS A 360 12.54 -29.59 -12.09
N GLU A 361 12.43 -29.53 -13.40
CA GLU A 361 11.36 -28.77 -14.05
C GLU A 361 10.00 -29.46 -13.84
N PHE A 362 8.91 -28.67 -13.81
CA PHE A 362 7.57 -29.23 -13.61
C PHE A 362 7.22 -30.27 -14.68
N TYR A 363 7.55 -30.03 -15.96
CA TYR A 363 7.24 -30.97 -17.04
C TYR A 363 7.83 -32.38 -16.85
N GLU A 364 8.92 -32.54 -16.09
CA GLU A 364 9.61 -33.82 -15.93
C GLU A 364 8.82 -34.84 -15.10
N PHE A 365 7.94 -34.35 -14.23
CA PHE A 365 7.18 -35.20 -13.29
C PHE A 365 5.70 -34.84 -13.21
N PHE A 366 5.25 -33.79 -13.92
CA PHE A 366 3.87 -33.35 -13.90
C PHE A 366 2.92 -34.44 -14.38
N ASN A 367 1.83 -34.60 -13.66
CA ASN A 367 0.73 -35.51 -13.96
C ASN A 367 -0.61 -34.80 -13.75
N ASP A 368 -1.46 -34.82 -14.77
CA ASP A 368 -2.75 -34.13 -14.82
C ASP A 368 -3.63 -34.49 -13.63
N ASN A 369 -4.27 -33.48 -13.02
CA ASN A 369 -5.18 -33.64 -11.87
C ASN A 369 -4.55 -34.29 -10.59
N TYR A 370 -3.29 -34.71 -10.63
CA TYR A 370 -2.56 -35.29 -9.50
C TYR A 370 -1.55 -34.30 -8.92
N THR A 371 -0.80 -33.60 -9.77
CA THR A 371 0.25 -32.68 -9.31
C THR A 371 -0.38 -31.39 -8.80
N ILE A 372 -0.19 -31.11 -7.51
CA ILE A 372 -0.60 -29.86 -6.88
C ILE A 372 0.56 -28.88 -6.95
N ILE A 373 0.36 -27.75 -7.61
CA ILE A 373 1.31 -26.66 -7.68
C ILE A 373 0.88 -25.58 -6.68
N ASN A 374 1.82 -25.13 -5.87
CA ASN A 374 1.65 -24.04 -4.92
C ASN A 374 2.28 -22.78 -5.54
N LEU A 375 1.49 -21.73 -5.68
CA LEU A 375 1.94 -20.37 -5.94
C LEU A 375 1.85 -19.58 -4.63
N VAL A 376 3.00 -19.14 -4.11
CA VAL A 376 3.07 -18.35 -2.88
C VAL A 376 3.74 -17.01 -3.18
N PHE A 377 3.11 -15.90 -2.82
CA PHE A 377 3.73 -14.59 -3.00
C PHE A 377 3.38 -13.63 -1.89
N ASN A 378 4.27 -12.66 -1.68
CA ASN A 378 4.08 -11.54 -0.77
C ASN A 378 4.73 -10.31 -1.39
N ILE A 379 3.91 -9.28 -1.63
CA ILE A 379 4.35 -8.06 -2.31
C ILE A 379 5.25 -7.22 -1.40
N GLN A 380 4.92 -7.12 -0.10
CA GLN A 380 5.71 -6.40 0.89
C GLN A 380 7.07 -7.07 1.12
N GLU A 381 7.12 -8.39 1.22
CA GLU A 381 8.36 -9.18 1.34
C GLU A 381 9.05 -9.42 -0.02
N LYS A 382 8.47 -8.91 -1.11
CA LYS A 382 9.02 -8.89 -2.47
C LYS A 382 9.42 -10.25 -3.04
N TYR A 383 8.55 -11.26 -2.93
CA TYR A 383 8.82 -12.56 -3.55
C TYR A 383 7.58 -13.23 -4.15
N MET A 384 7.83 -14.12 -5.11
CA MET A 384 6.87 -15.08 -5.66
C MET A 384 7.55 -16.44 -5.83
N GLU A 385 6.89 -17.52 -5.41
CA GLU A 385 7.42 -18.87 -5.33
C GLU A 385 6.47 -19.88 -5.97
N PHE A 386 7.04 -20.88 -6.64
CA PHE A 386 6.33 -22.04 -7.19
C PHE A 386 6.96 -23.32 -6.65
N TYR A 387 6.14 -24.23 -6.14
CA TYR A 387 6.59 -25.56 -5.73
C TYR A 387 5.46 -26.60 -5.71
N ASP A 388 5.78 -27.87 -5.92
CA ASP A 388 4.85 -28.97 -5.69
C ASP A 388 4.88 -29.44 -4.21
N GLU A 389 3.89 -30.24 -3.78
CA GLU A 389 3.83 -30.72 -2.38
C GLU A 389 5.06 -31.52 -1.94
N GLY A 390 5.69 -32.27 -2.84
CA GLY A 390 6.92 -33.00 -2.59
C GLY A 390 8.19 -32.15 -2.70
N LYS A 391 8.06 -30.89 -3.14
CA LYS A 391 9.16 -29.97 -3.48
C LYS A 391 10.18 -30.59 -4.45
N TYR A 392 9.70 -31.41 -5.39
CA TYR A 392 10.52 -31.90 -6.50
C TYR A 392 10.95 -30.76 -7.44
N SER A 393 10.13 -29.71 -7.56
CA SER A 393 10.47 -28.42 -8.15
C SER A 393 10.29 -27.31 -7.12
N TYR A 394 11.25 -26.40 -7.05
CA TYR A 394 11.13 -25.16 -6.29
C TYR A 394 11.72 -24.01 -7.09
N GLN A 395 10.91 -22.97 -7.30
CA GLN A 395 11.28 -21.79 -8.07
C GLN A 395 10.91 -20.54 -7.26
N ARG A 396 11.78 -19.54 -7.23
CA ARG A 396 11.55 -18.28 -6.51
C ARG A 396 12.02 -17.10 -7.31
N LEU A 397 11.14 -16.13 -7.51
CA LEU A 397 11.43 -14.82 -8.09
C LEU A 397 11.44 -13.76 -6.98
N ALA A 398 12.45 -12.89 -6.98
CA ALA A 398 12.43 -11.63 -6.23
C ALA A 398 11.68 -10.55 -7.04
N LEU A 399 10.70 -9.89 -6.41
CA LEU A 399 9.84 -8.91 -7.09
C LEU A 399 10.52 -7.54 -7.22
N LYS A 400 10.47 -6.99 -8.43
CA LYS A 400 10.71 -5.57 -8.71
C LYS A 400 9.40 -4.80 -8.48
N THR A 401 9.42 -3.84 -7.56
CA THR A 401 8.21 -3.14 -7.11
C THR A 401 8.11 -1.69 -7.60
N GLU A 402 9.05 -1.25 -8.44
CA GLU A 402 9.09 0.12 -8.93
C GLU A 402 7.90 0.38 -9.86
N ASN A 403 7.22 1.52 -9.70
CA ASN A 403 6.13 2.00 -10.57
C ASN A 403 4.85 1.14 -10.59
N ILE A 404 4.64 0.24 -9.62
CA ILE A 404 3.38 -0.52 -9.46
C ILE A 404 2.59 0.00 -8.26
N GLN A 405 1.44 0.63 -8.54
CA GLN A 405 0.56 1.19 -7.51
C GLN A 405 -0.44 0.13 -7.00
N ASN A 406 -1.23 -0.43 -7.92
CA ASN A 406 -2.29 -1.38 -7.64
C ASN A 406 -1.93 -2.77 -8.20
N TRP A 407 -1.65 -3.72 -7.32
CA TRP A 407 -1.15 -5.03 -7.75
C TRP A 407 -2.28 -5.97 -8.18
N ILE A 408 -2.06 -6.71 -9.25
CA ILE A 408 -2.91 -7.83 -9.69
C ILE A 408 -2.05 -9.05 -10.03
N LEU A 409 -2.59 -10.25 -9.81
CA LEU A 409 -2.04 -11.50 -10.31
C LEU A 409 -2.63 -11.76 -11.70
N VAL A 410 -1.77 -11.99 -12.67
CA VAL A 410 -2.15 -12.29 -14.04
C VAL A 410 -1.73 -13.71 -14.36
N ILE A 411 -2.61 -14.46 -15.02
CA ILE A 411 -2.34 -15.81 -15.51
C ILE A 411 -2.57 -15.81 -17.01
N THR A 412 -1.55 -16.21 -17.74
CA THR A 412 -1.58 -16.22 -19.20
C THR A 412 -1.29 -17.62 -19.70
N TYR A 413 -2.13 -18.09 -20.63
CA TYR A 413 -2.08 -19.43 -21.19
C TYR A 413 -2.06 -19.40 -22.72
N CYS A 414 -1.32 -20.31 -23.34
CA CYS A 414 -1.34 -20.56 -24.78
C CYS A 414 -0.88 -21.99 -25.08
N GLN A 415 -1.41 -22.59 -26.16
CA GLN A 415 -1.05 -23.93 -26.61
C GLN A 415 -0.63 -23.90 -28.07
N SER A 416 0.59 -24.34 -28.38
CA SER A 416 1.18 -24.18 -29.72
C SER A 416 0.67 -25.15 -30.81
N TYR A 417 -0.47 -25.85 -30.64
CA TYR A 417 -0.94 -26.88 -31.60
C TYR A 417 -2.46 -26.86 -31.87
N SER A 418 -2.82 -27.20 -33.12
CA SER A 418 -4.15 -27.11 -33.76
C SER A 418 -5.25 -28.05 -33.26
N LYS A 419 -5.07 -28.72 -32.11
CA LYS A 419 -6.16 -29.49 -31.47
C LYS A 419 -6.61 -28.70 -30.25
N GLU A 420 -7.78 -28.07 -30.38
CA GLU A 420 -8.50 -27.41 -29.29
C GLU A 420 -8.90 -28.46 -28.23
N LEU A 421 -7.98 -28.77 -27.33
CA LEU A 421 -8.28 -29.55 -26.14
C LEU A 421 -8.39 -28.56 -24.97
N PRO A 422 -9.51 -28.57 -24.23
CA PRO A 422 -9.72 -27.62 -23.16
C PRO A 422 -8.77 -27.93 -22.00
N THR A 423 -7.91 -26.97 -21.65
CA THR A 423 -7.06 -27.03 -20.45
C THR A 423 -7.82 -26.47 -19.27
N THR A 424 -7.85 -27.20 -18.17
CA THR A 424 -8.56 -26.76 -16.95
C THR A 424 -7.57 -26.53 -15.82
N ILE A 425 -7.58 -25.33 -15.25
CA ILE A 425 -6.91 -25.01 -13.97
C ILE A 425 -7.97 -25.01 -12.89
N GLN A 426 -7.79 -25.84 -11.87
CA GLN A 426 -8.63 -25.87 -10.68
C GLN A 426 -7.84 -25.39 -9.47
N PHE A 427 -8.22 -24.24 -8.93
CA PHE A 427 -7.73 -23.76 -7.66
C PHE A 427 -8.38 -24.54 -6.51
N LEU A 428 -7.60 -24.88 -5.49
CA LEU A 428 -8.03 -25.67 -4.34
C LEU A 428 -8.22 -24.76 -3.13
N LYS A 429 -9.22 -25.09 -2.30
CA LYS A 429 -9.50 -24.39 -1.03
C LYS A 429 -8.56 -24.81 0.09
#